data_AF-A0A165DXQ4-F1
#
_entry.id   AF-A0A165DXQ4-F1
#
_cell.length_a   1.000
_cell.length_b   1.000
_cell.length_c   1.000
_cell.angle_alpha   90.00
_cell.angle_beta   90.00
_cell.angle_gamma   90.00
#
_symmetry.space_group_name_H-M   'P 1'
#
loop_
_entity.id
_entity.type
_entity.pdbx_description
1 polymer ?
#
loop_
_entity_poly.entity_id
_entity_poly.type
_entity_poly.pdbx_seq_one_letter_code
_entity_poly.pdbx_strand_id
1 'polypeptide(L)'
;MDYDRSKVLVFGAGNFGSCLADHLADSFHTVYLWSRDEKIVRHFNQYHRNPEFLQDHVFPESITAVGPEFPSESIIRHVDVLLFAIPTEGVRETLTALKPRLDEKNLPLLIFVNKGIEISTHALTLEIIVDTCGPDIAKVAAFISGPSFAKEIVERQPTSVSVASLSKKHAERASQLFHQPWFRCYTGDDPIGVELAGALKNVYAIAAGMSDGLGFENNTRAMLITRGLAEMSRIGTAYGASPLTFLSLAGVGDLFLTCSSSTSRNYTVGYRLGKGEKLDYIIETLGSVAEGVTTAKALRTIISKLDVAAPIATAVYEVLYEGGDVAEKAKLLMNLPPIREIDLPDGAGKPAQQLLKKLELDSVEYETTSS
;
A
#
# COMPACT_ATOMS: atom_id res chain seq x y z
N MET A 1 29.04 0.38 10.53
CA MET A 1 28.58 1.64 9.94
C MET A 1 28.25 2.54 11.11
N ASP A 2 28.81 3.75 11.17
CA ASP A 2 28.30 4.76 12.10
C ASP A 2 26.91 5.14 11.58
N TYR A 3 25.86 4.61 12.22
CA TYR A 3 24.49 4.96 11.89
C TYR A 3 24.19 6.30 12.57
N ASP A 4 23.86 7.31 11.78
CA ASP A 4 23.45 8.60 12.33
C ASP A 4 22.10 8.40 13.06
N ARG A 5 22.10 8.64 14.37
CA ARG A 5 20.97 8.30 15.23
C ARG A 5 19.85 9.33 15.06
N SER A 6 18.82 8.96 14.31
CA SER A 6 17.60 9.76 14.17
C SER A 6 16.63 9.59 15.35
N LYS A 7 15.85 10.65 15.62
CA LYS A 7 14.63 10.61 16.44
C LYS A 7 13.42 10.51 15.52
N VAL A 8 12.61 9.47 15.70
CA VAL A 8 11.43 9.19 14.86
C VAL A 8 10.17 9.28 15.71
N LEU A 9 9.17 10.01 15.23
CA LEU A 9 7.80 9.93 15.76
C LEU A 9 6.93 9.15 14.78
N VAL A 10 6.39 8.02 15.23
CA VAL A 10 5.50 7.15 14.47
C VAL A 10 4.05 7.47 14.85
N PHE A 11 3.27 7.98 13.90
CA PHE A 11 1.83 8.10 14.03
C PHE A 11 1.20 6.73 13.77
N GLY A 12 0.56 6.17 14.80
CA GLY A 12 -0.21 4.94 14.72
C GLY A 12 0.47 3.77 15.43
N ALA A 13 -0.05 3.39 16.60
CA ALA A 13 0.36 2.20 17.34
C ALA A 13 -0.37 0.90 16.90
N GLY A 14 -0.79 0.85 15.63
CA GLY A 14 -1.37 -0.36 15.05
C GLY A 14 -0.32 -1.43 14.75
N ASN A 15 -0.75 -2.52 14.10
CA ASN A 15 0.13 -3.64 13.74
C ASN A 15 1.38 -3.22 12.98
N PHE A 16 1.24 -2.43 11.91
CA PHE A 16 2.37 -2.05 11.08
C PHE A 16 3.21 -0.92 11.69
N GLY A 17 2.57 0.08 12.33
CA GLY A 17 3.30 1.15 13.01
C GLY A 17 4.14 0.64 14.19
N SER A 18 3.63 -0.31 14.98
CA SER A 18 4.41 -0.97 16.04
C SER A 18 5.59 -1.77 15.46
N CYS A 19 5.35 -2.52 14.38
CA CYS A 19 6.42 -3.24 13.67
C CYS A 19 7.53 -2.31 13.14
N LEU A 20 7.17 -1.17 12.54
CA LEU A 20 8.18 -0.24 12.05
C LEU A 20 8.89 0.50 13.19
N ALA A 21 8.20 0.74 14.31
CA ALA A 21 8.83 1.26 15.52
C ALA A 21 9.88 0.29 16.07
N ASP A 22 9.57 -1.01 16.12
CA ASP A 22 10.50 -2.09 16.48
C ASP A 22 11.73 -2.10 15.57
N HIS A 23 11.51 -2.12 14.25
CA HIS A 23 12.58 -2.13 13.25
C HIS A 23 13.52 -0.91 13.35
N LEU A 24 12.95 0.28 13.56
CA LEU A 24 13.74 1.51 13.71
C LEU A 24 14.50 1.55 15.05
N ALA A 25 13.91 1.02 16.12
CA ALA A 25 14.57 0.90 17.41
C ALA A 25 15.73 -0.12 17.37
N ASP A 26 15.56 -1.24 16.67
CA ASP A 26 16.61 -2.21 16.35
C ASP A 26 17.77 -1.58 15.57
N SER A 27 17.46 -0.56 14.77
CA SER A 27 18.43 0.26 14.02
C SER A 27 19.05 1.39 14.87
N PHE A 28 18.95 1.29 16.20
CA PHE A 28 19.47 2.24 17.20
C PHE A 28 18.87 3.65 17.17
N HIS A 29 17.73 3.84 16.50
CA HIS A 29 17.00 5.11 16.53
C HIS A 29 16.23 5.29 17.84
N THR A 30 15.96 6.54 18.21
CA THR A 30 15.04 6.84 19.31
C THR A 30 13.65 6.98 18.75
N VAL A 31 12.69 6.20 19.24
CA VAL A 31 11.36 6.11 18.62
C VAL A 31 10.28 6.53 19.61
N TYR A 32 9.44 7.47 19.20
CA TYR A 32 8.19 7.80 19.85
C TYR A 32 7.04 7.13 19.10
N LEU A 33 6.25 6.29 19.77
CA LEU A 33 5.10 5.61 19.17
C LEU A 33 3.81 6.27 19.63
N TRP A 34 3.16 7.02 18.74
CA TRP A 34 1.92 7.72 19.09
C TRP A 34 0.69 6.83 18.95
N SER A 35 -0.13 6.80 20.01
CA SER A 35 -1.45 6.19 20.01
C SER A 35 -2.49 7.17 20.54
N ARG A 36 -3.69 7.14 19.95
CA ARG A 36 -4.87 7.82 20.48
C ARG A 36 -5.52 7.07 21.66
N ASP A 37 -5.15 5.80 21.87
CA ASP A 37 -5.66 4.97 22.96
C ASP A 37 -4.69 5.01 24.14
N GLU A 38 -5.13 5.65 25.23
CA GLU A 38 -4.37 5.76 26.47
C GLU A 38 -4.01 4.39 27.06
N LYS A 39 -4.85 3.37 26.89
CA LYS A 39 -4.57 2.02 27.38
C LYS A 39 -3.37 1.43 26.68
N ILE A 40 -3.27 1.61 25.35
CA ILE A 40 -2.10 1.18 24.56
C ILE A 40 -0.86 1.93 25.06
N VAL A 41 -0.93 3.25 25.24
CA VAL A 41 0.21 4.06 25.73
C VAL A 41 0.72 3.57 27.08
N ARG A 42 -0.18 3.42 28.07
CA ARG A 42 0.19 2.98 29.42
C ARG A 42 0.73 1.56 29.43
N HIS A 43 0.08 0.63 28.72
CA HIS A 43 0.50 -0.77 28.66
C HIS A 43 1.87 -0.90 27.97
N PHE A 44 2.08 -0.21 26.86
CA PHE A 44 3.34 -0.25 26.13
C PHE A 44 4.50 0.29 26.96
N ASN A 45 4.33 1.44 27.64
CA ASN A 45 5.40 2.00 28.47
C ASN A 45 5.69 1.19 29.73
N GLN A 46 4.72 0.41 30.24
CA GLN A 46 4.91 -0.42 31.43
C GLN A 46 5.55 -1.78 31.10
N TYR A 47 5.15 -2.39 29.99
CA TYR A 47 5.47 -3.79 29.69
C TYR A 47 6.31 -3.97 28.42
N HIS A 48 6.56 -2.89 27.66
CA HIS A 48 7.15 -2.93 26.33
C HIS A 48 6.49 -3.98 25.42
N ARG A 49 5.16 -4.01 25.46
CA ARG A 49 4.30 -4.89 24.66
C ARG A 49 3.14 -4.09 24.09
N ASN A 50 2.68 -4.48 22.91
CA ASN A 50 1.42 -3.96 22.37
C ASN A 50 0.30 -4.96 22.73
N PRO A 51 -0.75 -4.52 23.45
CA PRO A 51 -1.77 -5.43 23.96
C PRO A 51 -2.71 -5.98 22.88
N GLU A 52 -2.74 -5.38 21.68
CA GLU A 52 -3.66 -5.74 20.61
C GLU A 52 -2.95 -6.37 19.40
N PHE A 53 -1.73 -5.94 19.11
CA PHE A 53 -0.96 -6.38 17.95
C PHE A 53 0.38 -6.96 18.38
N LEU A 54 0.88 -7.96 17.66
CA LEU A 54 2.19 -8.56 17.95
C LEU A 54 2.33 -8.96 19.43
N GLN A 55 1.26 -9.51 20.02
CA GLN A 55 1.11 -9.70 21.48
C GLN A 55 2.24 -10.54 22.12
N ASP A 56 2.81 -11.46 21.35
CA ASP A 56 3.89 -12.33 21.80
C ASP A 56 5.26 -11.63 21.80
N HIS A 57 5.41 -10.49 21.11
CA HIS A 57 6.66 -9.76 20.95
C HIS A 57 6.93 -8.78 22.09
N VAL A 58 8.19 -8.71 22.54
CA VAL A 58 8.68 -7.69 23.47
C VAL A 58 9.47 -6.66 22.67
N PHE A 59 9.03 -5.42 22.73
CA PHE A 59 9.62 -4.30 22.02
C PHE A 59 10.86 -3.74 22.75
N PRO A 60 11.82 -3.13 22.05
CA PRO A 60 12.98 -2.49 22.67
C PRO A 60 12.59 -1.36 23.65
N GLU A 61 13.36 -1.24 24.73
CA GLU A 61 13.18 -0.18 25.74
C GLU A 61 13.42 1.25 25.19
N SER A 62 14.07 1.37 24.02
CA SER A 62 14.29 2.64 23.33
C SER A 62 13.04 3.23 22.69
N ILE A 63 11.92 2.50 22.68
CA ILE A 63 10.62 2.97 22.20
C ILE A 63 9.82 3.55 23.37
N THR A 64 9.39 4.80 23.23
CA THR A 64 8.48 5.45 24.18
C THR A 64 7.12 5.66 23.53
N ALA A 65 6.05 5.09 24.10
CA ALA A 65 4.70 5.38 23.65
C ALA A 65 4.24 6.76 24.15
N VAL A 66 3.60 7.54 23.28
CA VAL A 66 3.10 8.90 23.57
C VAL A 66 1.61 9.03 23.18
N GLY A 67 0.87 9.88 23.88
CA GLY A 67 -0.57 10.06 23.72
C GLY A 67 -1.33 9.95 25.05
N PRO A 68 -2.67 9.99 25.06
CA PRO A 68 -3.56 9.94 23.90
C PRO A 68 -3.67 11.25 23.10
N GLU A 69 -3.27 12.38 23.69
CA GLU A 69 -3.32 13.68 23.04
C GLU A 69 -2.40 13.73 21.81
N PHE A 70 -2.72 14.62 20.87
CA PHE A 70 -1.85 14.85 19.72
C PHE A 70 -0.45 15.29 20.18
N PRO A 71 0.65 14.79 19.57
CA PRO A 71 2.00 15.09 20.01
C PRO A 71 2.26 16.60 20.13
N SER A 72 2.94 16.99 21.21
CA SER A 72 3.25 18.40 21.47
C SER A 72 4.15 18.97 20.38
N GLU A 73 4.09 20.29 20.21
CA GLU A 73 5.00 21.02 19.33
C GLU A 73 6.47 20.81 19.72
N SER A 74 6.76 20.64 21.02
CA SER A 74 8.10 20.32 21.48
C SER A 74 8.60 18.97 20.96
N ILE A 75 7.77 17.92 20.92
CA ILE A 75 8.17 16.64 20.33
C ILE A 75 8.35 16.81 18.82
N ILE A 76 7.37 17.40 18.14
CA ILE A 76 7.36 17.53 16.67
C ILE A 76 8.57 18.32 16.15
N ARG A 77 8.98 19.39 16.85
CA ARG A 77 10.14 20.22 16.44
C ARG A 77 11.51 19.58 16.72
N HIS A 78 11.56 18.51 17.52
CA HIS A 78 12.83 17.85 17.91
C HIS A 78 13.01 16.45 17.31
N VAL A 79 12.09 16.00 16.46
CA VAL A 79 12.25 14.76 15.70
C VAL A 79 12.81 15.02 14.32
N ASP A 80 13.58 14.08 13.81
CA ASP A 80 14.19 14.14 12.48
C ASP A 80 13.26 13.55 11.41
N VAL A 81 12.32 12.69 11.84
CA VAL A 81 11.42 11.91 10.98
C VAL A 81 10.03 11.81 11.60
N LEU A 82 9.00 12.02 10.77
CA LEU A 82 7.60 11.72 11.05
C LEU A 82 7.16 10.55 10.17
N LEU A 83 6.84 9.42 10.77
CA LEU A 83 6.39 8.21 10.08
C LEU A 83 4.87 8.04 10.25
N PHE A 84 4.12 7.97 9.16
CA PHE A 84 2.67 7.84 9.16
C PHE A 84 2.26 6.41 8.84
N ALA A 85 1.94 5.65 9.90
CA ALA A 85 1.47 4.27 9.86
C ALA A 85 0.01 4.15 10.34
N ILE A 86 -0.82 5.11 9.90
CA ILE A 86 -2.27 5.18 10.15
C ILE A 86 -3.05 4.86 8.88
N PRO A 87 -4.31 4.37 8.96
CA PRO A 87 -5.15 4.19 7.78
C PRO A 87 -5.31 5.49 6.98
N THR A 88 -5.46 5.40 5.65
CA THR A 88 -5.57 6.58 4.76
C THR A 88 -6.66 7.58 5.23
N GLU A 89 -7.80 7.09 5.71
CA GLU A 89 -8.89 7.94 6.23
C GLU A 89 -8.48 8.84 7.40
N GLY A 90 -7.45 8.48 8.16
CA GLY A 90 -6.94 9.28 9.28
C GLY A 90 -5.84 10.28 8.89
N VAL A 91 -5.32 10.20 7.66
CA VAL A 91 -4.14 11.00 7.25
C VAL A 91 -4.48 12.48 7.17
N ARG A 92 -5.61 12.85 6.55
CA ARG A 92 -5.99 14.26 6.38
C ARG A 92 -6.12 14.98 7.70
N GLU A 93 -6.89 14.41 8.64
CA GLU A 93 -7.06 14.97 9.99
C GLU A 93 -5.71 15.12 10.71
N THR A 94 -4.86 14.10 10.63
CA THR A 94 -3.53 14.10 11.26
C THR A 94 -2.64 15.19 10.68
N LEU A 95 -2.61 15.35 9.36
CA LEU A 95 -1.80 16.37 8.68
C LEU A 95 -2.33 17.79 8.93
N THR A 96 -3.64 18.00 8.94
CA THR A 96 -4.25 19.29 9.31
C THR A 96 -3.88 19.70 10.73
N ALA A 97 -3.89 18.76 11.68
CA ALA A 97 -3.41 19.02 13.04
C ALA A 97 -1.89 19.25 13.08
N LEU A 98 -1.11 18.50 12.30
CA LEU A 98 0.35 18.60 12.29
C LEU A 98 0.86 19.93 11.73
N LYS A 99 0.30 20.39 10.60
CA LYS A 99 0.79 21.56 9.84
C LYS A 99 1.13 22.80 10.69
N PRO A 100 0.26 23.29 11.60
CA PRO A 100 0.57 24.48 12.42
C PRO A 100 1.73 24.27 13.42
N ARG A 101 2.18 23.03 13.63
CA ARG A 101 3.24 22.67 14.59
C ARG A 101 4.59 22.42 13.89
N LEU A 102 4.64 22.45 12.56
CA LEU A 102 5.85 22.25 11.77
C LEU A 102 6.68 23.54 11.71
N ASP A 103 8.01 23.38 11.78
CA ASP A 103 8.95 24.46 11.45
C ASP A 103 9.32 24.39 9.97
N GLU A 104 8.83 25.33 9.17
CA GLU A 104 9.09 25.36 7.72
C GLU A 104 10.58 25.55 7.38
N LYS A 105 11.38 26.10 8.31
CA LYS A 105 12.83 26.25 8.11
C LYS A 105 13.60 24.96 8.37
N ASN A 106 13.02 24.05 9.14
CA ASN A 106 13.65 22.79 9.53
C ASN A 106 12.60 21.66 9.56
N LEU A 107 12.16 21.26 8.37
CA LEU A 107 11.16 20.21 8.24
C LEU A 107 11.78 18.82 8.53
N PRO A 108 11.12 17.99 9.35
CA PRO A 108 11.48 16.58 9.45
C PRO A 108 11.24 15.87 8.11
N LEU A 109 11.83 14.69 7.94
CA LEU A 109 11.47 13.81 6.84
C LEU A 109 10.09 13.21 7.12
N LEU A 110 9.13 13.40 6.22
CA LEU A 110 7.81 12.77 6.32
C LEU A 110 7.81 11.48 5.48
N ILE A 111 7.46 10.36 6.12
CA ILE A 111 7.42 9.03 5.50
C ILE A 111 6.02 8.44 5.67
N PHE A 112 5.40 8.02 4.57
CA PHE A 112 4.06 7.44 4.56
C PHE A 112 4.11 5.98 4.17
N VAL A 113 3.36 5.14 4.91
CA VAL A 113 3.29 3.69 4.68
C VAL A 113 1.87 3.15 4.59
N ASN A 114 0.88 4.03 4.62
CA ASN A 114 -0.53 3.72 4.47
C ASN A 114 -0.86 3.31 3.03
N LYS A 115 -1.87 2.44 2.85
CA LYS A 115 -2.14 1.76 1.58
C LYS A 115 -3.63 1.80 1.23
N GLY A 116 -4.09 2.96 0.78
CA GLY A 116 -5.48 3.18 0.39
C GLY A 116 -5.72 4.52 -0.26
N ILE A 117 -6.98 4.79 -0.61
CA ILE A 117 -7.46 6.02 -1.24
C ILE A 117 -8.53 6.62 -0.33
N GLU A 118 -8.46 7.93 -0.05
CA GLU A 118 -9.42 8.61 0.83
C GLU A 118 -10.81 8.61 0.20
N ILE A 119 -11.83 8.10 0.91
CA ILE A 119 -13.19 7.96 0.35
C ILE A 119 -13.81 9.33 0.02
N SER A 120 -13.67 10.30 0.91
CA SER A 120 -14.39 11.57 0.83
C SER A 120 -13.97 12.42 -0.37
N THR A 121 -12.68 12.43 -0.70
CA THR A 121 -12.10 13.24 -1.76
C THR A 121 -11.64 12.42 -2.96
N HIS A 122 -11.50 11.10 -2.81
CA HIS A 122 -10.87 10.18 -3.77
C HIS A 122 -9.38 10.46 -3.97
N ALA A 123 -8.72 11.09 -2.98
CA ALA A 123 -7.32 11.49 -3.06
C ALA A 123 -6.36 10.38 -2.64
N LEU A 124 -5.21 10.34 -3.32
CA LEU A 124 -4.00 9.68 -2.86
C LEU A 124 -3.36 10.44 -1.69
N THR A 125 -2.46 9.79 -0.96
CA THR A 125 -1.77 10.39 0.18
C THR A 125 -0.95 11.60 -0.24
N LEU A 126 -0.23 11.52 -1.36
CA LEU A 126 0.49 12.68 -1.90
C LEU A 126 -0.43 13.89 -2.14
N GLU A 127 -1.64 13.67 -2.65
CA GLU A 127 -2.63 14.73 -2.87
C GLU A 127 -3.19 15.27 -1.54
N ILE A 128 -3.44 14.40 -0.55
CA ILE A 128 -3.82 14.83 0.80
C ILE A 128 -2.72 15.73 1.40
N ILE A 129 -1.44 15.40 1.21
CA ILE A 129 -0.33 16.24 1.68
C ILE A 129 -0.34 17.61 0.97
N VAL A 130 -0.57 17.65 -0.34
CA VAL A 130 -0.69 18.92 -1.08
C VAL A 130 -1.82 19.77 -0.50
N ASP A 131 -3.00 19.18 -0.30
CA ASP A 131 -4.20 19.88 0.20
C ASP A 131 -4.02 20.41 1.63
N THR A 132 -3.30 19.69 2.49
CA THR A 132 -3.23 19.97 3.93
C THR A 132 -1.97 20.70 4.34
N CYS A 133 -0.84 20.36 3.73
CA CYS A 133 0.49 20.82 4.12
C CYS A 133 1.15 21.70 3.06
N GLY A 134 0.66 21.67 1.82
CA GLY A 134 1.17 22.43 0.69
C GLY A 134 2.20 21.66 -0.17
N PRO A 135 2.49 22.19 -1.37
CA PRO A 135 3.27 21.47 -2.39
C PRO A 135 4.74 21.26 -2.00
N ASP A 136 5.32 22.13 -1.18
CA ASP A 136 6.74 22.02 -0.82
C ASP A 136 7.00 20.86 0.15
N ILE A 137 6.06 20.57 1.05
CA ILE A 137 6.10 19.37 1.89
C ILE A 137 5.82 18.12 1.04
N ALA A 138 4.84 18.17 0.13
CA ALA A 138 4.51 17.06 -0.74
C ALA A 138 5.69 16.60 -1.62
N LYS A 139 6.46 17.54 -2.19
CA LYS A 139 7.63 17.26 -3.03
C LYS A 139 8.77 16.50 -2.32
N VAL A 140 8.82 16.57 -0.99
CA VAL A 140 9.89 15.98 -0.19
C VAL A 140 9.42 14.82 0.70
N ALA A 141 8.13 14.49 0.65
CA ALA A 141 7.59 13.30 1.30
C ALA A 141 8.11 12.02 0.64
N ALA A 142 8.26 10.96 1.44
CA ALA A 142 8.65 9.64 0.97
C ALA A 142 7.54 8.61 1.26
N PHE A 143 7.42 7.62 0.40
CA PHE A 143 6.38 6.60 0.45
C PHE A 143 7.05 5.23 0.41
N ILE A 144 6.66 4.33 1.32
CA ILE A 144 7.22 2.97 1.39
C ILE A 144 6.10 1.96 1.18
N SER A 145 6.29 1.06 0.22
CA SER A 145 5.38 -0.04 -0.05
C SER A 145 6.16 -1.27 -0.53
N GLY A 146 5.53 -2.44 -0.45
CA GLY A 146 6.17 -3.71 -0.77
C GLY A 146 5.62 -4.87 0.06
N PRO A 147 6.08 -6.10 -0.23
CA PRO A 147 5.74 -7.29 0.53
C PRO A 147 6.39 -7.23 1.91
N SER A 148 5.62 -6.85 2.93
CA SER A 148 6.15 -6.45 4.24
C SER A 148 5.22 -6.84 5.40
N PHE A 149 4.95 -8.14 5.57
CA PHE A 149 4.14 -8.57 6.72
C PHE A 149 4.83 -8.26 8.04
N ALA A 150 4.09 -7.57 8.92
CA ALA A 150 4.59 -7.05 10.19
C ALA A 150 5.27 -8.12 11.06
N LYS A 151 4.67 -9.32 11.13
CA LYS A 151 5.20 -10.43 11.91
C LYS A 151 6.58 -10.87 11.40
N GLU A 152 6.74 -11.01 10.09
CA GLU A 152 8.00 -11.43 9.47
C GLU A 152 9.10 -10.39 9.67
N ILE A 153 8.77 -9.10 9.62
CA ILE A 153 9.74 -8.02 9.88
C ILE A 153 10.23 -8.05 11.33
N VAL A 154 9.32 -8.21 12.29
CA VAL A 154 9.66 -8.32 13.72
C VAL A 154 10.50 -9.58 13.98
N GLU A 155 10.26 -10.66 13.24
CA GLU A 155 11.09 -11.89 13.26
C GLU A 155 12.40 -11.76 12.46
N ARG A 156 12.70 -10.57 11.92
CA ARG A 156 13.89 -10.26 11.10
C ARG A 156 14.06 -11.19 9.90
N GLN A 157 12.95 -11.67 9.34
CA GLN A 157 12.97 -12.40 8.07
C GLN A 157 13.36 -11.46 6.93
N PRO A 158 14.13 -11.93 5.93
CA PRO A 158 14.52 -11.12 4.78
C PRO A 158 13.33 -10.45 4.10
N THR A 159 13.23 -9.13 4.23
CA THR A 159 12.15 -8.32 3.69
C THR A 159 12.71 -7.30 2.73
N SER A 160 12.01 -7.03 1.63
CA SER A 160 12.40 -5.99 0.67
C SER A 160 11.22 -5.08 0.34
N VAL A 161 11.47 -3.77 0.28
CA VAL A 161 10.44 -2.76 0.00
C VAL A 161 10.92 -1.75 -1.05
N SER A 162 9.97 -1.18 -1.76
CA SER A 162 10.16 0.01 -2.59
C SER A 162 10.00 1.27 -1.74
N VAL A 163 10.87 2.25 -1.96
CA VAL A 163 10.83 3.58 -1.34
C VAL A 163 10.78 4.62 -2.46
N ALA A 164 9.73 5.41 -2.55
CA ALA A 164 9.59 6.43 -3.60
C ALA A 164 9.43 7.83 -3.03
N SER A 165 9.95 8.82 -3.75
CA SER A 165 9.75 10.25 -3.49
C SER A 165 9.95 11.03 -4.79
N LEU A 166 9.28 12.18 -4.93
CA LEU A 166 9.60 13.15 -5.98
C LEU A 166 11.02 13.73 -5.83
N SER A 167 11.62 13.61 -4.64
CA SER A 167 12.99 14.03 -4.37
C SER A 167 13.89 12.83 -4.12
N LYS A 168 14.82 12.57 -5.06
CA LYS A 168 15.83 11.51 -4.95
C LYS A 168 16.55 11.51 -3.59
N LYS A 169 16.96 12.70 -3.11
CA LYS A 169 17.60 12.87 -1.80
C LYS A 169 16.73 12.35 -0.65
N HIS A 170 15.42 12.59 -0.69
CA HIS A 170 14.51 12.16 0.38
C HIS A 170 14.16 10.67 0.27
N ALA A 171 14.06 10.12 -0.95
CA ALA A 171 13.98 8.67 -1.15
C ALA A 171 15.23 7.95 -0.61
N GLU A 172 16.43 8.47 -0.87
CA GLU A 172 17.69 7.93 -0.35
C GLU A 172 17.76 8.04 1.17
N ARG A 173 17.36 9.18 1.76
CA ARG A 173 17.33 9.36 3.22
C ARG A 173 16.34 8.39 3.89
N ALA A 174 15.14 8.22 3.33
CA ALA A 174 14.17 7.25 3.81
C ALA A 174 14.68 5.81 3.68
N SER A 175 15.30 5.48 2.53
CA SER A 175 15.93 4.18 2.32
C SER A 175 17.01 3.88 3.36
N GLN A 176 17.94 4.81 3.58
CA GLN A 176 19.02 4.67 4.56
C GLN A 176 18.51 4.51 6.00
N LEU A 177 17.43 5.21 6.36
CA LEU A 177 16.80 5.10 7.68
C LEU A 177 16.30 3.67 7.97
N PHE A 178 15.75 2.99 6.97
CA PHE A 178 15.18 1.65 7.14
C PHE A 178 16.13 0.51 6.74
N HIS A 179 17.17 0.76 5.95
CA HIS A 179 17.99 -0.32 5.38
C HIS A 179 18.79 -1.05 6.46
N GLN A 180 18.57 -2.36 6.55
CA GLN A 180 19.29 -3.28 7.45
C GLN A 180 19.65 -4.58 6.72
N PRO A 181 20.56 -5.42 7.25
CA PRO A 181 20.92 -6.70 6.63
C PRO A 181 19.73 -7.63 6.32
N TRP A 182 18.62 -7.51 7.07
CA TRP A 182 17.37 -8.25 6.88
C TRP A 182 16.24 -7.41 6.26
N PHE A 183 16.43 -6.11 6.04
CA PHE A 183 15.39 -5.22 5.52
C PHE A 183 15.96 -4.32 4.41
N ARG A 184 15.73 -4.69 3.16
CA ARG A 184 16.34 -4.03 2.01
C ARG A 184 15.39 -3.04 1.35
N CYS A 185 15.84 -1.79 1.22
CA CYS A 185 15.10 -0.73 0.56
C CYS A 185 15.61 -0.50 -0.87
N TYR A 186 14.68 -0.35 -1.83
CA TYR A 186 14.95 -0.01 -3.23
C TYR A 186 14.29 1.32 -3.58
N THR A 187 15.09 2.32 -3.97
CA THR A 187 14.59 3.67 -4.25
C THR A 187 13.99 3.80 -5.65
N GLY A 188 12.92 4.56 -5.79
CA GLY A 188 12.31 4.99 -7.05
C GLY A 188 11.83 6.44 -7.00
N ASP A 189 11.35 6.94 -8.13
CA ASP A 189 10.91 8.33 -8.34
C ASP A 189 9.42 8.47 -8.68
N ASP A 190 8.67 7.35 -8.64
CA ASP A 190 7.23 7.29 -8.93
C ASP A 190 6.39 7.02 -7.65
N PRO A 191 6.18 8.02 -6.79
CA PRO A 191 5.36 7.86 -5.59
C PRO A 191 3.88 7.58 -5.93
N ILE A 192 3.35 8.16 -7.01
CA ILE A 192 1.97 7.92 -7.45
C ILE A 192 1.78 6.43 -7.75
N GLY A 193 2.68 5.82 -8.52
CA GLY A 193 2.64 4.39 -8.81
C GLY A 193 2.78 3.52 -7.56
N VAL A 194 3.65 3.90 -6.61
CA VAL A 194 3.82 3.17 -5.35
C VAL A 194 2.57 3.22 -4.47
N GLU A 195 1.92 4.37 -4.37
CA GLU A 195 0.67 4.55 -3.61
C GLU A 195 -0.48 3.78 -4.25
N LEU A 196 -0.67 3.92 -5.57
CA LEU A 196 -1.70 3.18 -6.31
C LEU A 196 -1.46 1.68 -6.22
N ALA A 197 -0.23 1.21 -6.41
CA ALA A 197 0.08 -0.21 -6.29
C ALA A 197 -0.29 -0.75 -4.89
N GLY A 198 0.10 -0.04 -3.83
CA GLY A 198 -0.23 -0.39 -2.45
C GLY A 198 -1.73 -0.40 -2.15
N ALA A 199 -2.48 0.57 -2.66
CA ALA A 199 -3.92 0.68 -2.46
C ALA A 199 -4.68 -0.40 -3.26
N LEU A 200 -4.43 -0.48 -4.57
CA LEU A 200 -5.19 -1.32 -5.49
C LEU A 200 -5.01 -2.82 -5.17
N LYS A 201 -3.82 -3.26 -4.76
CA LYS A 201 -3.57 -4.68 -4.43
C LYS A 201 -4.51 -5.22 -3.34
N ASN A 202 -4.98 -4.37 -2.43
CA ASN A 202 -5.92 -4.76 -1.38
C ASN A 202 -7.30 -5.13 -1.95
N VAL A 203 -7.73 -4.47 -3.04
CA VAL A 203 -8.99 -4.80 -3.74
C VAL A 203 -8.87 -6.16 -4.43
N TYR A 204 -7.75 -6.42 -5.12
CA TYR A 204 -7.52 -7.70 -5.79
C TYR A 204 -7.29 -8.85 -4.80
N ALA A 205 -6.77 -8.56 -3.61
CA ALA A 205 -6.69 -9.56 -2.54
C ALA A 205 -8.08 -10.01 -2.05
N ILE A 206 -9.07 -9.10 -2.02
CA ILE A 206 -10.47 -9.47 -1.76
C ILE A 206 -10.98 -10.39 -2.89
N ALA A 207 -10.71 -10.07 -4.16
CA ALA A 207 -11.09 -10.93 -5.28
C ALA A 207 -10.45 -12.34 -5.19
N ALA A 208 -9.17 -12.41 -4.84
CA ALA A 208 -8.46 -13.67 -4.64
C ALA A 208 -9.07 -14.50 -3.49
N GLY A 209 -9.40 -13.83 -2.38
CA GLY A 209 -10.12 -14.44 -1.27
C GLY A 209 -11.48 -15.00 -1.71
N MET A 210 -12.29 -14.20 -2.41
CA MET A 210 -13.60 -14.60 -2.93
C MET A 210 -13.51 -15.87 -3.79
N SER A 211 -12.54 -15.91 -4.69
CA SER A 211 -12.24 -17.07 -5.54
C SER A 211 -11.97 -18.33 -4.71
N ASP A 212 -11.10 -18.24 -3.71
CA ASP A 212 -10.79 -19.38 -2.83
C ASP A 212 -11.99 -19.75 -1.93
N GLY A 213 -12.80 -18.77 -1.54
CA GLY A 213 -14.05 -18.98 -0.81
C GLY A 213 -15.05 -19.83 -1.60
N LEU A 214 -15.17 -19.58 -2.91
CA LEU A 214 -15.96 -20.39 -3.85
C LEU A 214 -15.39 -21.80 -4.08
N GLY A 215 -14.17 -22.09 -3.61
CA GLY A 215 -13.51 -23.38 -3.79
C GLY A 215 -12.72 -23.49 -5.10
N PHE A 216 -12.42 -22.36 -5.76
CA PHE A 216 -11.47 -22.36 -6.87
C PHE A 216 -10.04 -22.56 -6.38
N GLU A 217 -9.19 -23.09 -7.26
CA GLU A 217 -7.84 -23.51 -6.91
C GLU A 217 -6.76 -22.62 -7.56
N ASN A 218 -5.53 -23.12 -7.61
CA ASN A 218 -4.33 -22.34 -7.95
C ASN A 218 -4.34 -21.73 -9.34
N ASN A 219 -4.96 -22.38 -10.34
CA ASN A 219 -5.07 -21.81 -11.70
C ASN A 219 -5.85 -20.48 -11.69
N THR A 220 -6.97 -20.46 -10.97
CA THR A 220 -7.81 -19.26 -10.83
C THR A 220 -7.09 -18.18 -10.04
N ARG A 221 -6.36 -18.54 -8.97
CA ARG A 221 -5.56 -17.58 -8.21
C ARG A 221 -4.46 -16.94 -9.06
N ALA A 222 -3.71 -17.75 -9.82
CA ALA A 222 -2.68 -17.25 -10.72
C ALA A 222 -3.27 -16.32 -11.79
N MET A 223 -4.39 -16.71 -12.40
CA MET A 223 -5.12 -15.86 -13.35
C MET A 223 -5.55 -14.53 -12.73
N LEU A 224 -6.16 -14.55 -11.53
CA LEU A 224 -6.62 -13.34 -10.85
C LEU A 224 -5.48 -12.40 -10.49
N ILE A 225 -4.34 -12.92 -10.02
CA ILE A 225 -3.16 -12.10 -9.73
C ILE A 225 -2.65 -11.44 -11.01
N THR A 226 -2.51 -12.19 -12.11
CA THR A 226 -2.01 -11.66 -13.39
C THR A 226 -2.97 -10.62 -13.98
N ARG A 227 -4.28 -10.89 -14.01
CA ARG A 227 -5.28 -9.96 -14.53
C ARG A 227 -5.48 -8.75 -13.63
N GLY A 228 -5.38 -8.94 -12.31
CA GLY A 228 -5.39 -7.85 -11.34
C GLY A 228 -4.20 -6.91 -11.54
N LEU A 229 -2.99 -7.46 -11.75
CA LEU A 229 -1.81 -6.67 -12.08
C LEU A 229 -1.99 -5.87 -13.37
N ALA A 230 -2.64 -6.44 -14.39
CA ALA A 230 -2.94 -5.74 -15.64
C ALA A 230 -3.93 -4.58 -15.42
N GLU A 231 -4.99 -4.76 -14.63
CA GLU A 231 -5.91 -3.68 -14.27
C GLU A 231 -5.22 -2.60 -13.41
N MET A 232 -4.41 -2.99 -12.42
CA MET A 232 -3.59 -2.06 -11.63
C MET A 232 -2.70 -1.20 -12.52
N SER A 233 -2.00 -1.82 -13.48
CA SER A 233 -1.12 -1.12 -14.41
C SER A 233 -1.89 -0.14 -15.29
N ARG A 234 -3.06 -0.55 -15.81
CA ARG A 234 -3.93 0.29 -16.65
C ARG A 234 -4.46 1.50 -15.89
N ILE A 235 -4.99 1.28 -14.68
CA ILE A 235 -5.48 2.34 -13.79
C ILE A 235 -4.33 3.29 -13.43
N GLY A 236 -3.17 2.74 -13.07
CA GLY A 236 -1.97 3.51 -12.75
C GLY A 236 -1.50 4.39 -13.89
N THR A 237 -1.36 3.83 -15.08
CA THR A 237 -0.94 4.59 -16.28
C THR A 237 -1.97 5.67 -16.63
N ALA A 238 -3.26 5.39 -16.52
CA ALA A 238 -4.30 6.41 -16.74
C ALA A 238 -4.27 7.53 -15.68
N TYR A 239 -3.87 7.23 -14.44
CA TYR A 239 -3.65 8.22 -13.38
C TYR A 239 -2.39 9.07 -13.60
N GLY A 240 -1.41 8.56 -14.38
CA GLY A 240 -0.13 9.22 -14.63
C GLY A 240 1.08 8.56 -13.96
N ALA A 241 0.91 7.38 -13.37
CA ALA A 241 2.01 6.57 -12.84
C ALA A 241 2.79 5.83 -13.94
N SER A 242 4.02 5.44 -13.63
CA SER A 242 4.82 4.59 -14.52
C SER A 242 4.28 3.15 -14.50
N PRO A 243 4.03 2.51 -15.67
CA PRO A 243 3.63 1.12 -15.72
C PRO A 243 4.69 0.17 -15.14
N LEU A 244 5.97 0.55 -15.18
CA LEU A 244 7.07 -0.25 -14.62
C LEU A 244 7.01 -0.36 -13.10
N THR A 245 6.40 0.61 -12.41
CA THR A 245 6.25 0.59 -10.95
C THR A 245 5.41 -0.61 -10.49
N PHE A 246 4.46 -1.05 -11.31
CA PHE A 246 3.63 -2.23 -11.02
C PHE A 246 4.41 -3.54 -11.13
N LEU A 247 5.55 -3.57 -11.81
CA LEU A 247 6.46 -4.72 -11.85
C LEU A 247 7.43 -4.76 -10.65
N SER A 248 7.38 -3.75 -9.76
CA SER A 248 8.26 -3.64 -8.60
C SER A 248 7.74 -4.38 -7.36
N LEU A 249 8.48 -4.28 -6.25
CA LEU A 249 8.07 -4.79 -4.94
C LEU A 249 6.73 -4.19 -4.49
N ALA A 250 6.51 -2.89 -4.70
CA ALA A 250 5.23 -2.24 -4.37
C ALA A 250 4.05 -2.77 -5.19
N GLY A 251 4.31 -3.21 -6.42
CA GLY A 251 3.32 -3.75 -7.34
C GLY A 251 3.15 -5.26 -7.19
N VAL A 252 3.69 -6.01 -8.15
CA VAL A 252 3.55 -7.47 -8.24
C VAL A 252 4.03 -8.18 -6.97
N GLY A 253 5.08 -7.69 -6.31
CA GLY A 253 5.59 -8.28 -5.07
C GLY A 253 4.54 -8.28 -3.95
N ASP A 254 4.03 -7.10 -3.61
CA ASP A 254 3.03 -6.93 -2.55
C ASP A 254 1.67 -7.54 -2.95
N LEU A 255 1.29 -7.45 -4.23
CA LEU A 255 0.10 -8.11 -4.75
C LEU A 255 0.16 -9.62 -4.53
N PHE A 256 1.26 -10.26 -4.94
CA PHE A 256 1.43 -11.70 -4.81
C PHE A 256 1.35 -12.15 -3.35
N LEU A 257 2.08 -11.46 -2.45
CA LEU A 257 2.04 -11.74 -1.01
C LEU A 257 0.61 -11.65 -0.46
N THR A 258 -0.10 -10.58 -0.81
CA THR A 258 -1.40 -10.26 -0.22
C THR A 258 -2.53 -11.15 -0.74
N CYS A 259 -2.47 -11.57 -2.01
CA CYS A 259 -3.44 -12.48 -2.62
C CYS A 259 -3.23 -13.95 -2.24
N SER A 260 -2.07 -14.31 -1.68
CA SER A 260 -1.67 -15.70 -1.43
C SER A 260 -1.58 -16.06 0.06
N SER A 261 -2.10 -15.23 0.96
CA SER A 261 -1.94 -15.41 2.40
C SER A 261 -3.22 -15.15 3.17
N SER A 262 -3.61 -16.09 4.03
CA SER A 262 -4.71 -15.94 4.98
C SER A 262 -4.43 -14.92 6.09
N THR A 263 -3.17 -14.49 6.26
CA THR A 263 -2.78 -13.40 7.16
C THR A 263 -3.22 -12.03 6.63
N SER A 264 -3.49 -11.92 5.31
CA SER A 264 -4.03 -10.72 4.70
C SER A 264 -5.50 -10.55 5.07
N ARG A 265 -5.83 -9.47 5.79
CA ARG A 265 -7.21 -9.15 6.19
C ARG A 265 -8.14 -9.00 4.98
N ASN A 266 -7.64 -8.41 3.90
CA ASN A 266 -8.39 -8.24 2.65
C ASN A 266 -8.71 -9.60 2.01
N TYR A 267 -7.74 -10.50 1.98
CA TYR A 267 -7.97 -11.87 1.53
C TYR A 267 -8.99 -12.59 2.43
N THR A 268 -8.89 -12.46 3.75
CA THR A 268 -9.85 -13.06 4.70
C THR A 268 -11.28 -12.54 4.47
N VAL A 269 -11.45 -11.24 4.26
CA VAL A 269 -12.76 -10.65 3.92
C VAL A 269 -13.31 -11.30 2.65
N GLY A 270 -12.49 -11.35 1.59
CA GLY A 270 -12.87 -12.00 0.34
C GLY A 270 -13.27 -13.46 0.53
N TYR A 271 -12.47 -14.22 1.27
CA TYR A 271 -12.71 -15.64 1.53
C TYR A 271 -14.06 -15.87 2.21
N ARG A 272 -14.37 -15.09 3.25
CA ARG A 272 -15.64 -15.17 3.98
C ARG A 272 -16.84 -14.76 3.11
N LEU A 273 -16.68 -13.72 2.28
CA LEU A 273 -17.70 -13.34 1.28
C LEU A 273 -17.94 -14.49 0.29
N GLY A 274 -16.87 -15.14 -0.19
CA GLY A 274 -16.98 -16.31 -1.08
C GLY A 274 -17.64 -17.53 -0.41
N LYS A 275 -17.61 -17.62 0.92
CA LYS A 275 -18.37 -18.61 1.71
C LYS A 275 -19.84 -18.22 1.97
N GLY A 276 -20.26 -17.04 1.51
CA GLY A 276 -21.63 -16.54 1.64
C GLY A 276 -21.91 -15.79 2.94
N GLU A 277 -20.88 -15.43 3.71
CA GLU A 277 -21.06 -14.55 4.88
C GLU A 277 -21.39 -13.11 4.45
N LYS A 278 -22.19 -12.40 5.26
CA LYS A 278 -22.54 -11.00 4.98
C LYS A 278 -21.41 -10.06 5.36
N LEU A 279 -21.18 -9.02 4.55
CA LEU A 279 -20.11 -8.05 4.77
C LEU A 279 -20.15 -7.40 6.16
N ASP A 280 -21.32 -6.93 6.61
CA ASP A 280 -21.46 -6.27 7.92
C ASP A 280 -20.97 -7.17 9.07
N TYR A 281 -21.37 -8.45 9.05
CA TYR A 281 -20.93 -9.44 10.04
C TYR A 281 -19.43 -9.72 9.96
N ILE A 282 -18.86 -9.75 8.74
CA ILE A 282 -17.42 -9.92 8.55
C ILE A 282 -16.67 -8.76 9.18
N ILE A 283 -17.08 -7.51 8.91
CA ILE A 283 -16.42 -6.31 9.43
C ILE A 283 -16.47 -6.26 10.97
N GLU A 284 -17.62 -6.55 11.57
CA GLU A 284 -17.77 -6.59 13.03
C GLU A 284 -16.85 -7.61 13.71
N THR A 285 -16.62 -8.76 13.06
CA THR A 285 -15.87 -9.88 13.64
C THR A 285 -14.40 -9.95 13.21
N LEU A 286 -13.97 -9.13 12.24
CA LEU A 286 -12.58 -9.11 11.74
C LEU A 286 -11.60 -8.56 12.78
N GLY A 287 -12.08 -7.76 13.73
CA GLY A 287 -11.29 -7.17 14.81
C GLY A 287 -10.28 -6.11 14.35
N SER A 288 -10.27 -5.75 13.07
CA SER A 288 -9.35 -4.76 12.48
C SER A 288 -9.90 -4.21 11.15
N VAL A 289 -9.31 -3.12 10.65
CA VAL A 289 -9.74 -2.47 9.40
C VAL A 289 -9.19 -3.22 8.18
N ALA A 290 -10.06 -3.52 7.21
CA ALA A 290 -9.68 -4.01 5.88
C ALA A 290 -9.68 -2.85 4.87
N GLU A 291 -8.51 -2.26 4.61
CA GLU A 291 -8.35 -1.10 3.71
C GLU A 291 -8.84 -1.36 2.27
N GLY A 292 -8.89 -2.61 1.82
CA GLY A 292 -9.41 -2.96 0.49
C GLY A 292 -10.90 -2.68 0.33
N VAL A 293 -11.69 -2.80 1.42
CA VAL A 293 -13.13 -2.52 1.41
C VAL A 293 -13.36 -1.03 1.15
N THR A 294 -12.69 -0.17 1.92
CA THR A 294 -12.77 1.30 1.74
C THR A 294 -12.17 1.74 0.41
N THR A 295 -11.02 1.17 0.01
CA THR A 295 -10.37 1.46 -1.27
C THR A 295 -11.26 1.12 -2.46
N ALA A 296 -11.97 -0.02 -2.44
CA ALA A 296 -12.88 -0.39 -3.53
C ALA A 296 -13.97 0.67 -3.77
N LYS A 297 -14.46 1.31 -2.70
CA LYS A 297 -15.46 2.38 -2.79
C LYS A 297 -14.92 3.60 -3.52
N ALA A 298 -13.74 4.09 -3.11
CA ALA A 298 -13.10 5.24 -3.74
C ALA A 298 -12.68 4.93 -5.18
N LEU A 299 -12.17 3.71 -5.41
CA LEU A 299 -11.67 3.25 -6.69
C LEU A 299 -12.76 3.22 -7.77
N ARG A 300 -14.01 2.86 -7.43
CA ARG A 300 -15.12 2.88 -8.40
C ARG A 300 -15.29 4.25 -9.05
N THR A 301 -15.23 5.32 -8.26
CA THR A 301 -15.32 6.69 -8.76
C THR A 301 -14.11 7.03 -9.64
N ILE A 302 -12.90 6.64 -9.25
CA ILE A 302 -11.68 6.91 -10.02
C ILE A 302 -11.72 6.21 -11.38
N ILE A 303 -12.05 4.92 -11.41
CA ILE A 303 -12.19 4.13 -12.65
C ILE A 303 -13.19 4.81 -13.59
N SER A 304 -14.34 5.26 -13.08
CA SER A 304 -15.36 5.95 -13.88
C SER A 304 -14.88 7.31 -14.40
N LYS A 305 -14.11 8.07 -13.62
CA LYS A 305 -13.59 9.38 -14.04
C LYS A 305 -12.48 9.26 -15.10
N LEU A 306 -11.65 8.21 -14.99
CA LEU A 306 -10.55 7.95 -15.93
C LEU A 306 -10.98 7.19 -17.18
N ASP A 307 -12.24 6.74 -17.26
CA ASP A 307 -12.77 5.90 -18.34
C ASP A 307 -11.92 4.64 -18.59
N VAL A 308 -11.50 3.98 -17.51
CA VAL A 308 -10.64 2.78 -17.57
C VAL A 308 -11.48 1.52 -17.42
N ALA A 309 -11.28 0.55 -18.30
CA ALA A 309 -11.86 -0.78 -18.09
C ALA A 309 -11.15 -1.49 -16.93
N ALA A 310 -11.88 -1.83 -15.87
CA ALA A 310 -11.38 -2.60 -14.73
C ALA A 310 -12.47 -3.53 -14.18
N PRO A 311 -12.81 -4.60 -14.93
CA PRO A 311 -13.93 -5.47 -14.60
C PRO A 311 -13.78 -6.22 -13.28
N ILE A 312 -12.58 -6.65 -12.88
CA ILE A 312 -12.36 -7.33 -11.60
C ILE A 312 -12.60 -6.34 -10.44
N ALA A 313 -11.98 -5.15 -10.50
CA ALA A 313 -12.21 -4.13 -9.48
C ALA A 313 -13.68 -3.68 -9.39
N THR A 314 -14.36 -3.59 -10.53
CA THR A 314 -15.80 -3.27 -10.60
C THR A 314 -16.64 -4.37 -9.96
N ALA A 315 -16.38 -5.64 -10.28
CA ALA A 315 -17.09 -6.76 -9.68
C ALA A 315 -16.91 -6.81 -8.16
N VAL A 316 -15.70 -6.55 -7.65
CA VAL A 316 -15.44 -6.46 -6.21
C VAL A 316 -16.27 -5.37 -5.56
N TYR A 317 -16.33 -4.18 -6.18
CA TYR A 317 -17.17 -3.09 -5.69
C TYR A 317 -18.66 -3.48 -5.65
N GLU A 318 -19.18 -4.09 -6.71
CA GLU A 318 -20.58 -4.50 -6.80
C GLU A 318 -20.96 -5.55 -5.73
N VAL A 319 -20.07 -6.49 -5.43
CA VAL A 319 -20.28 -7.45 -4.33
C VAL A 319 -20.29 -6.73 -2.98
N LEU A 320 -19.36 -5.81 -2.74
CA LEU A 320 -19.22 -5.13 -1.45
C LEU A 320 -20.35 -4.14 -1.18
N TYR A 321 -20.87 -3.45 -2.21
CA TYR A 321 -21.71 -2.27 -2.03
C TYR A 321 -23.06 -2.32 -2.76
N GLU A 322 -23.23 -3.20 -3.75
CA GLU A 322 -24.45 -3.29 -4.55
C GLU A 322 -25.17 -4.63 -4.41
N GLY A 323 -24.73 -5.47 -3.46
CA GLY A 323 -25.34 -6.78 -3.18
C GLY A 323 -25.12 -7.82 -4.28
N GLY A 324 -24.06 -7.68 -5.08
CA GLY A 324 -23.71 -8.66 -6.10
C GLY A 324 -23.35 -10.02 -5.50
N ASP A 325 -23.84 -11.10 -6.12
CA ASP A 325 -23.44 -12.46 -5.75
C ASP A 325 -22.05 -12.81 -6.30
N VAL A 326 -21.19 -13.39 -5.44
CA VAL A 326 -19.80 -13.70 -5.79
C VAL A 326 -19.70 -14.70 -6.94
N ALA A 327 -20.54 -15.74 -6.95
CA ALA A 327 -20.50 -16.77 -7.98
C ALA A 327 -21.06 -16.27 -9.32
N GLU A 328 -22.09 -15.42 -9.29
CA GLU A 328 -22.61 -14.75 -10.48
C GLU A 328 -21.59 -13.80 -11.09
N LYS A 329 -20.91 -12.98 -10.28
CA LYS A 329 -19.86 -12.08 -10.78
C LYS A 329 -18.67 -12.85 -11.35
N ALA A 330 -18.26 -13.95 -10.73
CA ALA A 330 -17.22 -14.83 -11.29
C ALA A 330 -17.62 -15.38 -12.67
N LYS A 331 -18.87 -15.85 -12.84
CA LYS A 331 -19.38 -16.32 -14.13
C LYS A 331 -19.43 -15.19 -15.17
N LEU A 332 -19.86 -14.00 -14.78
CA LEU A 332 -19.90 -12.82 -15.65
C LEU A 332 -18.50 -12.50 -16.21
N LEU A 333 -17.47 -12.47 -15.35
CA LEU A 333 -16.10 -12.19 -15.76
C LEU A 333 -15.58 -13.20 -16.79
N MET A 334 -15.92 -14.49 -16.65
CA MET A 334 -15.53 -15.53 -17.60
C MET A 334 -16.28 -15.46 -18.94
N ASN A 335 -17.45 -14.80 -18.98
CA ASN A 335 -18.24 -14.61 -20.19
C ASN A 335 -17.87 -13.33 -20.96
N LEU A 336 -16.91 -12.54 -20.47
CA LEU A 336 -16.40 -11.39 -21.20
C LEU A 336 -15.75 -11.84 -22.52
N PRO A 337 -15.83 -11.03 -23.58
CA PRO A 337 -15.22 -11.38 -24.86
C PRO A 337 -13.70 -11.54 -24.73
N PRO A 338 -13.07 -12.37 -25.59
CA PRO A 338 -11.62 -12.47 -25.65
C PRO A 338 -11.03 -11.11 -26.02
N ILE A 339 -9.97 -10.72 -25.31
CA ILE A 339 -9.24 -9.47 -25.52
C ILE A 339 -7.73 -9.75 -25.59
N ARG A 340 -6.95 -8.78 -26.05
CA ARG A 340 -5.49 -8.84 -25.95
C ARG A 340 -5.06 -8.94 -24.49
N GLU A 341 -3.97 -9.68 -24.27
CA GLU A 341 -3.50 -9.98 -22.91
C GLU A 341 -2.94 -8.74 -22.20
N ILE A 342 -2.05 -8.00 -22.89
CA ILE A 342 -1.41 -6.77 -22.43
C ILE A 342 -1.53 -5.72 -23.53
N ASP A 343 -2.13 -4.57 -23.23
CA ASP A 343 -2.22 -3.41 -24.12
C ASP A 343 -1.26 -2.32 -23.63
N LEU A 344 -0.16 -2.11 -24.35
CA LEU A 344 0.75 -0.97 -24.17
C LEU A 344 0.46 0.09 -25.25
N PRO A 345 0.72 1.38 -24.98
CA PRO A 345 0.36 2.47 -25.90
C PRO A 345 0.99 2.34 -27.29
N ASP A 346 0.36 3.01 -28.27
CA ASP A 346 0.74 2.96 -29.68
C ASP A 346 2.23 3.27 -29.92
N GLY A 347 2.95 2.35 -30.57
CA GLY A 347 4.34 2.52 -31.01
C GLY A 347 5.40 1.68 -30.31
N ALA A 348 5.03 0.80 -29.37
CA ALA A 348 5.94 -0.21 -28.82
C ALA A 348 6.48 -1.15 -29.91
N GLY A 349 7.76 -1.55 -29.82
CA GLY A 349 8.38 -2.52 -30.74
C GLY A 349 8.97 -1.95 -32.04
N LYS A 350 8.77 -0.67 -32.37
CA LYS A 350 9.33 -0.05 -33.60
C LYS A 350 10.87 -0.19 -33.73
N PRO A 351 11.69 0.03 -32.69
CA PRO A 351 13.14 -0.16 -32.80
C PRO A 351 13.54 -1.63 -33.00
N ALA A 352 12.83 -2.57 -32.36
CA ALA A 352 13.06 -4.01 -32.52
C ALA A 352 12.65 -4.49 -33.92
N GLN A 353 11.52 -4.00 -34.46
CA GLN A 353 11.10 -4.25 -35.84
C GLN A 353 12.10 -3.68 -36.84
N GLN A 354 12.61 -2.46 -36.61
CA GLN A 354 13.67 -1.87 -37.43
C GLN A 354 14.98 -2.66 -37.36
N LEU A 355 15.32 -3.22 -36.19
CA LEU A 355 16.50 -4.06 -36.00
C LEU A 355 16.35 -5.42 -36.68
N LEU A 356 15.22 -6.11 -36.49
CA LEU A 356 14.93 -7.39 -37.15
C LEU A 356 14.94 -7.24 -38.68
N LYS A 357 14.39 -6.13 -39.19
CA LYS A 357 14.44 -5.78 -40.62
C LYS A 357 15.85 -5.50 -41.12
N LYS A 358 16.75 -4.99 -40.28
CA LYS A 358 18.19 -4.82 -40.61
C LYS A 358 18.99 -6.12 -40.52
N LEU A 359 18.49 -7.11 -39.77
CA LEU A 359 19.13 -8.40 -39.57
C LEU A 359 18.65 -9.47 -40.56
N GLU A 360 17.79 -9.12 -41.53
CA GLU A 360 17.17 -10.04 -42.50
C GLU A 360 16.43 -11.22 -41.84
N LEU A 361 16.00 -11.04 -40.59
CA LEU A 361 15.17 -11.98 -39.86
C LEU A 361 13.73 -11.53 -40.06
N ASP A 362 13.03 -12.14 -41.02
CA ASP A 362 11.64 -11.79 -41.34
C ASP A 362 10.78 -11.84 -40.08
N SER A 363 10.07 -10.73 -39.84
CA SER A 363 9.08 -10.61 -38.78
C SER A 363 7.96 -11.60 -39.05
N VAL A 364 7.73 -12.53 -38.13
CA VAL A 364 6.46 -13.25 -38.04
C VAL A 364 5.36 -12.20 -37.94
N GLU A 365 4.56 -12.07 -39.00
CA GLU A 365 3.39 -11.20 -39.02
C GLU A 365 2.43 -11.67 -37.93
N TYR A 366 2.35 -10.90 -36.84
CA TYR A 366 1.13 -10.90 -36.04
C TYR A 366 0.14 -10.02 -36.79
N GLU A 367 -0.68 -10.64 -37.63
CA GLU A 367 -1.88 -10.02 -38.16
C GLU A 367 -2.68 -9.43 -36.99
N THR A 368 -2.81 -8.12 -37.03
CA THR A 368 -3.76 -7.40 -36.20
C THR A 368 -5.12 -7.55 -36.89
N THR A 369 -5.87 -8.60 -36.54
CA THR A 369 -7.27 -8.71 -36.93
C THR A 369 -8.08 -7.73 -36.08
N SER A 370 -8.27 -6.53 -36.64
CA SER A 370 -9.35 -5.61 -36.27
C SER A 370 -10.54 -5.88 -37.19
N SER A 371 -11.56 -6.54 -36.63
CA SER A 371 -12.98 -6.38 -37.00
C SER A 371 -13.82 -6.58 -35.75
#